data_AF-A0A060NUT5-F1
#
_entry.id   AF-A0A060NUT5-F1
#
_cell.length_a   1.000
_cell.length_b   1.000
_cell.length_c   1.000
_cell.angle_alpha   90.00
_cell.angle_beta   90.00
_cell.angle_gamma   90.00
#
_symmetry.space_group_name_H-M   'P 1'
#
loop_
_entity.id
_entity.type
_entity.pdbx_description
1 polymer ?
#
loop_
_entity_poly.entity_id
_entity_poly.type
_entity_poly.pdbx_seq_one_letter_code
_entity_poly.pdbx_strand_id
1 'polypeptide(L)'
;MSGLGALSTPDFNLLPMKLLTPTEAAAAAPSPAGSVLTLAPDFELWAAHLAQTLDLSAVQRIDLQFPKFTDGRAYSQAVLLRRRCGYCGLLRATGEVLIDQLLQLQRCGFDEALLRADQDPAHGQRLLQQFGSFYQGDALQPRPHFARAAVTAYAATTATTTGAPA
;
A
#
# COMPACT_ATOMS: atom_id res chain seq x y z
N MET A 1 -5.44 -32.23 9.77
CA MET A 1 -5.47 -31.43 8.52
C MET A 1 -6.39 -30.24 8.78
N SER A 2 -5.85 -29.24 9.48
CA SER A 2 -6.63 -28.14 10.07
C SER A 2 -6.77 -27.01 9.06
N GLY A 3 -7.98 -26.45 9.00
CA GLY A 3 -8.43 -25.52 7.97
C GLY A 3 -7.57 -24.26 7.84
N LEU A 4 -7.32 -23.89 6.58
CA LEU A 4 -6.87 -22.55 6.21
C LEU A 4 -7.96 -21.56 6.59
N GLY A 5 -7.84 -20.98 7.78
CA GLY A 5 -8.64 -19.84 8.19
C GLY A 5 -8.54 -18.76 7.13
N ALA A 6 -9.69 -18.27 6.67
CA ALA A 6 -9.75 -17.09 5.83
C ALA A 6 -9.07 -15.95 6.59
N LEU A 7 -7.83 -15.63 6.22
CA LEU A 7 -7.15 -14.43 6.67
C LEU A 7 -8.07 -13.27 6.29
N SER A 8 -8.71 -12.68 7.30
CA SER A 8 -9.45 -11.42 7.17
C SER A 8 -8.48 -10.45 6.51
N THR A 9 -8.70 -10.13 5.23
CA THR A 9 -7.88 -9.13 4.54
C THR A 9 -8.01 -7.87 5.39
N PRO A 10 -6.92 -7.29 5.92
CA PRO A 10 -7.00 -6.00 6.56
C PRO A 10 -7.69 -5.06 5.57
N ASP A 11 -8.68 -4.30 6.02
CA ASP A 11 -9.27 -3.22 5.23
C ASP A 11 -8.21 -2.15 5.05
N PHE A 12 -7.29 -2.39 4.12
CA PHE A 12 -6.28 -1.44 3.73
C PHE A 12 -7.01 -0.29 3.03
N ASN A 13 -7.05 0.83 3.75
CA ASN A 13 -7.61 2.11 3.40
C ASN A 13 -7.91 2.26 1.89
N LEU A 14 -9.20 2.20 1.51
CA LEU A 14 -9.66 2.34 0.11
C LEU A 14 -9.63 3.79 -0.39
N LEU A 15 -8.96 4.69 0.33
CA LEU A 15 -8.87 6.08 -0.05
C LEU A 15 -7.90 6.22 -1.24
N PRO A 16 -8.22 7.08 -2.22
CA PRO A 16 -7.30 7.39 -3.29
C PRO A 16 -6.02 8.01 -2.71
N MET A 17 -4.88 7.70 -3.32
CA MET A 17 -3.59 8.25 -2.91
C MET A 17 -3.65 9.78 -2.85
N LYS A 18 -3.19 10.35 -1.74
CA LYS A 18 -3.11 11.79 -1.54
C LYS A 18 -1.81 12.33 -2.13
N LEU A 19 -1.93 13.34 -2.99
CA LEU A 19 -0.78 14.06 -3.53
C LEU A 19 -0.56 15.32 -2.69
N LEU A 20 0.67 15.52 -2.23
CA LEU A 20 1.08 16.64 -1.40
C LEU A 20 2.08 17.49 -2.17
N THR A 21 1.91 18.81 -2.10
CA THR A 21 2.95 19.77 -2.49
C THR A 21 3.91 20.03 -1.32
N PRO A 22 5.13 20.54 -1.57
CA PRO A 22 6.07 20.87 -0.48
C PRO A 22 5.49 21.85 0.54
N THR A 23 4.67 22.80 0.08
CA THR A 23 3.98 23.78 0.95
C THR A 23 2.97 23.10 1.87
N GLU A 24 2.15 22.18 1.34
CA GLU A 24 1.16 21.45 2.14
C GLU A 24 1.82 20.50 3.13
N ALA A 25 2.94 19.87 2.74
CA ALA A 25 3.69 19.01 3.63
C ALA A 25 4.36 19.79 4.78
N ALA A 26 4.83 21.01 4.51
CA ALA A 26 5.37 21.90 5.53
C ALA A 26 4.28 22.50 6.45
N ALA A 27 3.09 22.74 5.91
CA ALA A 27 1.94 23.24 6.68
C ALA A 27 1.26 22.16 7.54
N ALA A 28 1.47 20.88 7.24
CA ALA A 28 0.99 19.79 8.08
C ALA A 28 1.60 19.92 9.48
N ALA A 29 0.74 20.05 10.50
CA ALA A 29 1.18 20.23 11.88
C ALA A 29 2.22 19.16 12.26
N PRO A 30 3.27 19.52 13.02
CA PRO A 30 4.25 18.56 13.47
C PRO A 30 3.54 17.46 14.24
N SER A 31 3.56 16.26 13.69
CA SER A 31 2.96 15.09 14.33
C SER A 31 3.71 14.82 15.64
N PRO A 32 3.03 14.33 16.69
CA PRO A 32 3.68 14.08 17.98
C PRO A 32 4.91 13.16 17.79
N ALA A 33 5.99 13.46 18.51
CA ALA A 33 7.24 12.71 18.45
C ALA A 33 6.96 11.21 18.66
N GLY A 34 7.39 10.37 17.70
CA GLY A 34 7.15 8.92 17.69
C GLY A 34 6.02 8.44 16.77
N SER A 35 5.14 9.32 16.29
CA SER A 35 4.08 8.94 15.33
C SER A 35 4.56 8.86 13.88
N VAL A 36 5.70 9.48 13.57
CA VAL A 36 6.30 9.51 12.23
C VAL A 36 7.67 8.85 12.29
N LEU A 37 7.91 7.88 11.41
CA LEU A 37 9.19 7.23 11.21
C LEU A 37 9.69 7.49 9.79
N THR A 38 10.95 7.83 9.61
CA THR A 38 11.57 7.95 8.28
C THR A 38 12.54 6.80 8.10
N LEU A 39 12.34 5.99 7.05
CA LEU A 39 13.27 4.91 6.73
C LEU A 39 14.37 5.40 5.79
N ALA A 40 15.61 5.03 6.13
CA ALA A 40 16.74 5.29 5.25
C ALA A 40 16.62 4.50 3.93
N PRO A 41 17.12 5.02 2.81
CA PRO A 41 17.02 4.37 1.50
C PRO A 41 17.70 2.99 1.43
N ASP A 42 18.78 2.80 2.19
CA ASP A 42 19.57 1.58 2.31
C ASP A 42 19.14 0.69 3.48
N PHE A 43 18.07 1.08 4.19
CA PHE A 43 17.55 0.28 5.29
C PHE A 43 17.03 -1.06 4.76
N GLU A 44 17.75 -2.13 5.09
CA GLU A 44 17.41 -3.46 4.64
C GLU A 44 16.23 -4.03 5.44
N LEU A 45 15.05 -4.01 4.81
CA LEU A 45 13.86 -4.69 5.33
C LEU A 45 13.91 -6.20 5.08
N TRP A 46 15.00 -6.89 5.40
CA TRP A 46 14.98 -8.34 5.33
C TRP A 46 14.06 -8.94 6.41
N ALA A 47 13.10 -9.73 5.94
CA ALA A 47 11.86 -10.06 6.64
C ALA A 47 12.01 -10.84 7.96
N ALA A 48 13.19 -11.38 8.26
CA ALA A 48 13.39 -12.22 9.44
C ALA A 48 13.60 -11.41 10.73
N HIS A 49 14.18 -10.19 10.65
CA HIS A 49 14.51 -9.42 11.85
C HIS A 49 13.39 -8.44 12.24
N LEU A 50 12.84 -7.68 11.29
CA LEU A 50 11.99 -6.53 11.58
C LEU A 50 10.59 -6.84 12.10
N ALA A 51 9.93 -7.87 11.56
CA ALA A 51 8.60 -8.27 12.04
C ALA A 51 8.62 -8.74 13.50
N GLN A 52 9.79 -9.07 14.06
CA GLN A 52 9.96 -9.52 15.43
C GLN A 52 10.60 -8.46 16.35
N THR A 53 11.25 -7.41 15.81
CA THR A 53 12.02 -6.45 16.62
C THR A 53 11.47 -5.02 16.62
N LEU A 54 10.70 -4.62 15.62
CA LEU A 54 10.21 -3.24 15.51
C LEU A 54 8.71 -3.18 15.77
N ASP A 55 8.33 -2.64 16.92
CA ASP A 55 6.94 -2.35 17.23
C ASP A 55 6.48 -1.11 16.44
N LEU A 56 5.69 -1.36 15.39
CA LEU A 56 5.11 -0.31 14.55
C LEU A 56 3.72 0.12 15.02
N SER A 57 3.20 -0.41 16.14
CA SER A 57 1.82 -0.16 16.59
C SER A 57 1.55 1.31 16.93
N ALA A 58 2.56 2.04 17.42
CA ALA A 58 2.48 3.46 17.73
C ALA A 58 2.82 4.38 16.53
N VAL A 59 3.33 3.82 15.43
CA VAL A 59 3.73 4.58 14.25
C VAL A 59 2.50 4.82 13.37
N GLN A 60 2.14 6.09 13.18
CA GLN A 60 1.01 6.49 12.34
C GLN A 60 1.42 6.71 10.87
N ARG A 61 2.67 7.11 10.63
CA ARG A 61 3.20 7.38 9.30
C ARG A 61 4.64 6.91 9.16
N ILE A 62 4.96 6.28 8.03
CA ILE A 62 6.32 5.99 7.62
C ILE A 62 6.63 6.72 6.32
N ASP A 63 7.66 7.56 6.34
CA ASP A 63 8.17 8.27 5.18
C ASP A 63 9.28 7.41 4.53
N LEU A 64 9.06 7.00 3.29
CA LEU A 64 10.04 6.27 2.47
C LEU A 64 10.65 7.22 1.43
N GLN A 65 11.96 7.17 1.30
CA GLN A 65 12.72 8.13 0.53
C GLN A 65 13.12 7.58 -0.84
N PHE A 66 12.98 8.42 -1.86
CA PHE A 66 13.48 8.23 -3.21
C PHE A 66 14.64 9.22 -3.42
N PRO A 67 15.91 8.83 -3.20
CA PRO A 67 17.04 9.75 -3.35
C PRO A 67 17.24 10.21 -4.80
N LYS A 68 16.87 9.35 -5.75
CA LYS A 68 16.92 9.57 -7.19
C LYS A 68 15.72 8.90 -7.83
N PHE A 69 15.25 9.41 -8.97
CA PHE A 69 14.07 8.87 -9.66
C PHE A 69 14.26 7.41 -10.15
N THR A 70 15.51 6.94 -10.29
CA THR A 70 15.85 5.57 -10.68
C THR A 70 15.93 4.59 -9.51
N ASP A 71 15.74 5.05 -8.28
CA ASP A 71 15.86 4.21 -7.10
C ASP A 71 14.56 3.46 -6.82
N GLY A 72 14.62 2.12 -6.88
CA GLY A 72 13.46 1.26 -6.67
C GLY A 72 13.28 0.75 -5.23
N ARG A 73 14.21 1.01 -4.30
CA ARG A 73 14.23 0.30 -3.00
C ARG A 73 12.99 0.60 -2.14
N ALA A 74 12.52 1.84 -2.17
CA ALA A 74 11.32 2.25 -1.42
C ALA A 74 10.05 1.50 -1.87
N TYR A 75 9.94 1.04 -3.12
CA TYR A 75 8.84 0.17 -3.55
C TYR A 75 8.86 -1.18 -2.84
N SER A 76 10.03 -1.83 -2.82
CA SER A 76 10.22 -3.09 -2.11
C SER A 76 9.95 -2.91 -0.61
N GLN A 77 10.38 -1.78 -0.04
CA GLN A 77 10.13 -1.48 1.35
C GLN A 77 8.63 -1.35 1.67
N ALA A 78 7.87 -0.60 0.86
CA ALA A 78 6.43 -0.45 1.02
C ALA A 78 5.69 -1.79 0.94
N VAL A 79 6.04 -2.63 -0.04
CA VAL A 79 5.43 -3.96 -0.19
C VAL A 79 5.70 -4.83 1.04
N LEU A 80 6.92 -4.80 1.58
CA LEU A 80 7.29 -5.57 2.77
C LEU A 80 6.55 -5.07 4.02
N LEU A 81 6.45 -3.74 4.20
CA LEU A 81 5.69 -3.13 5.30
C LEU A 81 4.23 -3.56 5.28
N ARG A 82 3.57 -3.53 4.12
CA ARG A 82 2.16 -3.96 3.97
C ARG A 82 1.97 -5.45 4.13
N ARG A 83 2.79 -6.26 3.46
CA ARG A 83 2.55 -7.70 3.29
C ARG A 83 3.12 -8.57 4.37
N ARG A 84 4.29 -8.21 4.88
CA ARG A 84 5.03 -9.03 5.86
C ARG A 84 4.94 -8.45 7.25
N CYS A 85 5.04 -7.13 7.39
CA CYS A 85 4.93 -6.46 8.68
C CYS A 85 3.48 -6.13 9.07
N GLY A 86 2.52 -6.22 8.14
CA GLY A 86 1.12 -5.90 8.41
C GLY A 86 0.90 -4.44 8.83
N TYR A 87 1.77 -3.52 8.40
CA TYR A 87 1.68 -2.12 8.77
C TYR A 87 0.46 -1.47 8.10
N CYS A 88 -0.47 -0.98 8.93
CA CYS A 88 -1.73 -0.36 8.49
C CYS A 88 -1.71 1.17 8.53
N GLY A 89 -0.65 1.79 9.06
CA GLY A 89 -0.51 3.24 9.07
C GLY A 89 -0.21 3.81 7.68
N LEU A 90 0.02 5.12 7.62
CA LEU A 90 0.30 5.84 6.39
C LEU A 90 1.71 5.53 5.87
N LEU A 91 1.84 5.30 4.56
CA LEU A 91 3.10 5.23 3.83
C LEU A 91 3.20 6.43 2.89
N ARG A 92 4.21 7.27 3.11
CA ARG A 92 4.46 8.47 2.30
C ARG A 92 5.71 8.32 1.46
N ALA A 93 5.60 8.55 0.15
CA ALA A 93 6.75 8.69 -0.74
C ALA A 93 7.30 10.12 -0.65
N THR A 94 8.61 10.25 -0.49
CA THR A 94 9.33 11.53 -0.38
C THR A 94 10.59 11.53 -1.24
N GLY A 95 11.12 12.71 -1.61
CA GLY A 95 12.31 12.85 -2.44
C GLY A 95 12.00 13.08 -3.93
N GLU A 96 12.72 12.41 -4.83
CA GLU A 96 12.60 12.51 -6.29
C GLU A 96 11.41 11.69 -6.82
N VAL A 97 10.21 12.00 -6.32
CA VAL A 97 8.95 11.36 -6.72
C VAL A 97 8.36 12.05 -7.95
N LEU A 98 8.08 11.28 -9.00
CA LEU A 98 7.51 11.78 -10.26
C LEU A 98 6.04 11.36 -10.42
N ILE A 99 5.26 12.18 -11.12
CA ILE A 99 3.83 11.91 -11.39
C ILE A 99 3.59 10.58 -12.13
N ASP A 100 4.49 10.19 -13.04
CA ASP A 100 4.39 8.95 -13.81
C ASP A 100 4.55 7.70 -12.92
N GLN A 101 5.14 7.86 -11.73
CA GLN A 101 5.37 6.78 -10.78
C GLN A 101 4.18 6.54 -9.83
N LEU A 102 3.22 7.48 -9.77
CA LEU A 102 2.14 7.47 -8.77
C LEU A 102 1.31 6.19 -8.80
N LEU A 103 1.00 5.68 -10.00
CA LEU A 103 0.22 4.46 -10.12
C LEU A 103 0.99 3.25 -9.57
N GLN A 104 2.29 3.17 -9.83
CA GLN A 104 3.12 2.10 -9.28
C GLN A 104 3.28 2.23 -7.76
N LEU A 105 3.43 3.47 -7.24
CA LEU A 105 3.45 3.74 -5.81
C LEU A 105 2.17 3.25 -5.14
N GLN A 106 1.00 3.58 -5.69
CA GLN A 106 -0.30 3.14 -5.15
C GLN A 106 -0.37 1.61 -5.11
N ARG A 107 0.06 0.94 -6.19
CA ARG A 107 0.09 -0.53 -6.27
C ARG A 107 1.11 -1.17 -5.31
N CYS A 108 2.15 -0.45 -4.91
CA CYS A 108 3.08 -0.89 -3.86
C CYS A 108 2.56 -0.61 -2.44
N GLY A 109 1.44 0.10 -2.29
CA GLY A 109 0.75 0.31 -1.02
C GLY A 109 1.04 1.66 -0.35
N PHE A 110 1.57 2.64 -1.10
CA PHE A 110 1.71 4.03 -0.64
C PHE A 110 0.35 4.73 -0.56
N ASP A 111 0.14 5.51 0.50
CA ASP A 111 -1.07 6.34 0.68
C ASP A 111 -0.84 7.79 0.27
N GLU A 112 0.38 8.29 0.44
CA GLU A 112 0.73 9.69 0.19
C GLU A 112 1.97 9.81 -0.70
N ALA A 113 2.01 10.82 -1.55
CA ALA A 113 3.18 11.16 -2.35
C ALA A 113 3.47 12.66 -2.27
N LEU A 114 4.68 13.00 -1.82
CA LEU A 114 5.19 14.37 -1.87
C LEU A 114 5.77 14.64 -3.25
N LEU A 115 5.06 15.41 -4.06
CA LEU A 115 5.49 15.79 -5.39
C LEU A 115 6.52 16.92 -5.34
N ARG A 116 7.43 16.93 -6.33
CA ARG A 116 8.29 18.10 -6.57
C ARG A 116 7.43 19.32 -6.92
N ALA A 117 7.89 20.51 -6.52
CA ALA A 117 7.11 21.75 -6.66
C ALA A 117 6.79 22.15 -8.11
N ASP A 118 7.53 21.59 -9.08
CA ASP A 118 7.39 21.83 -10.52
C ASP A 118 6.37 20.89 -11.18
N GLN A 119 5.72 20.01 -10.44
CA GLN A 119 4.75 19.04 -10.96
C GLN A 119 3.30 19.44 -10.65
N ASP A 120 2.39 19.17 -11.59
CA ASP A 120 0.96 19.42 -11.43
C ASP A 120 0.26 18.25 -10.71
N PRO A 121 -0.23 18.43 -9.46
CA PRO A 121 -0.95 17.39 -8.74
C PRO A 121 -2.28 17.03 -9.43
N ALA A 122 -2.94 17.95 -10.13
CA ALA A 122 -4.19 17.64 -10.84
C ALA A 122 -3.95 16.68 -12.00
N HIS A 123 -2.82 16.82 -12.71
CA HIS A 123 -2.42 15.84 -13.71
C HIS A 123 -2.13 14.46 -13.08
N GLY A 124 -1.41 14.42 -11.95
CA GLY A 124 -1.18 13.18 -11.20
C GLY A 124 -2.47 12.47 -10.77
N GLN A 125 -3.47 13.22 -10.31
CA GLN A 125 -4.79 12.65 -9.96
C GLN A 125 -5.48 11.99 -11.15
N ARG A 126 -5.40 12.59 -12.35
CA ARG A 126 -5.96 11.99 -13.57
C ARG A 126 -5.23 10.70 -13.95
N LEU A 127 -3.91 10.64 -13.81
CA LEU A 127 -3.12 9.42 -14.07
C LEU A 127 -3.53 8.28 -13.13
N LEU A 128 -3.76 8.57 -11.85
CA LEU A 128 -4.24 7.58 -10.88
C LEU A 128 -5.62 7.01 -11.23
N GLN A 129 -6.46 7.80 -11.90
CA GLN A 129 -7.82 7.41 -12.30
C GLN A 129 -7.91 6.81 -13.71
N GLN A 130 -6.79 6.75 -14.44
CA GLN A 130 -6.78 6.33 -15.83
C GLN A 130 -7.24 4.88 -16.02
N PHE A 131 -6.97 4.00 -15.05
CA PHE A 131 -7.30 2.57 -15.14
C PHE A 131 -8.31 2.18 -14.05
N GLY A 132 -9.42 1.59 -14.46
CA GLY A 132 -10.46 1.14 -13.52
C GLY A 132 -10.14 -0.18 -12.79
N SER A 133 -9.22 -1.00 -13.31
CA SER A 133 -8.82 -2.27 -12.70
C SER A 133 -7.50 -2.78 -13.30
N PHE A 134 -6.84 -3.69 -12.58
CA PHE A 134 -5.60 -4.34 -12.99
C PHE A 134 -5.72 -5.84 -12.98
N TYR A 135 -5.09 -6.49 -13.95
CA TYR A 135 -5.07 -7.96 -14.04
C TYR A 135 -4.29 -8.60 -12.88
N GLN A 136 -3.12 -8.04 -12.54
CA GLN A 136 -2.26 -8.52 -11.47
C GLN A 136 -2.66 -7.93 -10.12
N GLY A 137 -2.52 -8.73 -9.06
CA GLY A 137 -2.65 -8.24 -7.70
C GLY A 137 -1.61 -7.17 -7.36
N ASP A 138 -1.83 -6.49 -6.25
CA ASP A 138 -1.00 -5.39 -5.74
C ASP A 138 -0.80 -5.55 -4.22
N ALA A 139 -0.02 -4.67 -3.58
CA ALA A 139 0.34 -4.77 -2.17
C ALA A 139 -0.86 -4.79 -1.20
N LEU A 140 -2.00 -4.22 -1.57
CA LEU A 140 -3.21 -4.18 -0.74
C LEU A 140 -4.18 -5.31 -1.10
N GLN A 141 -4.30 -5.64 -2.39
CA GLN A 141 -5.09 -6.73 -2.92
C GLN A 141 -4.20 -7.78 -3.62
N PRO A 142 -3.69 -8.79 -2.90
CA PRO A 142 -2.75 -9.78 -3.45
C PRO A 142 -3.32 -10.63 -4.55
N ARG A 143 -4.64 -10.87 -4.50
CA ARG A 143 -5.27 -11.81 -5.40
C ARG A 143 -5.38 -11.18 -6.79
N PRO A 144 -4.85 -11.84 -7.84
CA PRO A 144 -4.99 -11.35 -9.19
C PRO A 144 -6.47 -11.39 -9.62
N HIS A 145 -6.82 -10.60 -10.63
CA HIS A 145 -8.20 -10.37 -11.06
C HIS A 145 -8.97 -11.67 -11.33
N PHE A 146 -8.37 -12.61 -12.06
CA PHE A 146 -8.99 -13.89 -12.40
C PHE A 146 -9.27 -14.78 -11.18
N ALA A 147 -8.46 -14.68 -10.12
CA ALA A 147 -8.65 -15.44 -8.89
C ALA A 147 -9.66 -14.78 -7.93
N ARG A 148 -10.08 -13.54 -8.19
CA ARG A 148 -11.09 -12.83 -7.39
C ARG A 148 -12.51 -13.32 -7.72
N ALA A 149 -12.80 -13.54 -9.01
CA ALA A 149 -14.12 -14.00 -9.47
C ALA A 149 -14.42 -15.47 -9.12
N ALA A 150 -13.39 -16.32 -9.04
CA ALA A 150 -13.53 -17.75 -8.75
C ALA A 150 -14.09 -18.03 -7.33
N VAL A 151 -13.85 -17.13 -6.37
CA VAL A 151 -14.33 -17.28 -4.98
C VAL A 151 -15.84 -17.11 -4.88
N THR A 152 -16.42 -16.16 -5.62
CA THR A 152 -17.88 -15.92 -5.62
C THR A 152 -18.65 -17.10 -6.22
N ALA A 153 -18.13 -17.70 -7.29
CA ALA A 153 -18.79 -18.82 -7.96
C ALA A 153 -18.74 -20.13 -7.14
N TYR A 154 -17.64 -20.40 -6.43
CA TYR A 154 -17.53 -21.61 -5.60
C TYR A 154 -18.41 -21.53 -4.34
N ALA A 155 -18.46 -20.37 -3.68
CA ALA A 155 -19.31 -20.16 -2.49
C ALA A 155 -20.83 -20.24 -2.81
N ALA A 156 -21.25 -19.81 -4.01
CA ALA A 156 -22.62 -19.96 -4.46
C ALA A 156 -22.99 -21.43 -4.79
N THR A 157 -22.01 -22.22 -5.23
CA THR A 157 -22.23 -23.62 -5.62
C THR A 157 -22.40 -24.54 -4.40
N THR A 158 -21.68 -24.28 -3.30
CA THR A 158 -21.80 -25.08 -2.06
C THR A 158 -23.07 -24.79 -1.25
N ALA A 159 -23.73 -23.64 -1.46
CA ALA A 159 -24.98 -23.29 -0.79
C ALA A 159 -26.22 -23.98 -1.39
N THR A 160 -26.14 -24.52 -2.61
CA THR A 160 -27.32 -25.04 -3.33
C THR A 160 -27.51 -26.57 -3.15
N THR A 161 -26.59 -27.26 -2.47
CA THR A 161 -26.62 -28.74 -2.34
C THR A 161 -27.05 -29.21 -0.93
N THR A 162 -28.05 -28.57 -0.31
CA THR A 162 -28.66 -29.08 0.95
C THR A 162 -30.18 -29.04 0.89
N GLY A 163 -30.76 -29.53 -0.22
CA GLY A 163 -32.20 -29.72 -0.33
C GLY A 163 -32.62 -30.83 -1.28
N ALA A 164 -33.29 -31.83 -0.70
CA ALA A 164 -34.13 -32.90 -1.27
C ALA A 164 -33.45 -34.28 -1.52
N PRO A 165 -34.19 -35.43 -1.42
CA PRO A 165 -35.63 -35.59 -1.13
C PRO A 165 -36.00 -36.67 -0.09
N ALA A 166 -37.21 -36.54 0.49
CA ALA A 166 -38.10 -37.65 0.88
C ALA A 166 -39.55 -37.14 0.87
#